data_AF-A0A2V7GFQ1-F1
#
_entry.id   AF-A0A2V7GFQ1-F1
#
_cell.length_a   1.000
_cell.length_b   1.000
_cell.length_c   1.000
_cell.angle_alpha   90.00
_cell.angle_beta   90.00
_cell.angle_gamma   90.00
#
_symmetry.space_group_name_H-M   'P 1'
#
loop_
_entity.id
_entity.type
_entity.pdbx_description
1 polymer ?
#
loop_
_entity_poly.entity_id
_entity_poly.type
_entity_poly.pdbx_seq_one_letter_code
_entity_poly.pdbx_strand_id
1 'polypeptide(L)'
;MYLVVPVGLLLTALLNLYAFFHRRSDIWWTPLPKAVPVAASGDRVEIFARGTDLRTLLDAGRVRVTGDPGAGVLAADDVRIRFNNWDRVRAEQAPLLVLYGFTIGAALVLVGLTLTGHVPKRRPSTA
;
A
#
# COMPACT_ATOMS: atom_id res chain seq x y z
N MET A 1 -38.14 9.70 3.77
CA MET A 1 -37.40 8.99 2.70
C MET A 1 -35.95 9.46 2.53
N TYR A 2 -35.61 10.73 2.79
CA TYR A 2 -34.26 11.29 2.58
C TYR A 2 -33.13 10.74 3.46
N LEU A 3 -33.44 10.13 4.61
CA LEU A 3 -32.41 9.63 5.54
C LEU A 3 -32.02 8.15 5.32
N VAL A 4 -32.82 7.38 4.58
CA VAL A 4 -32.62 5.92 4.45
C VAL A 4 -31.37 5.60 3.63
N VAL A 5 -31.15 6.35 2.54
CA VAL A 5 -29.98 6.17 1.66
C VAL A 5 -28.65 6.49 2.38
N PRO A 6 -28.47 7.65 3.05
CA PRO A 6 -27.21 7.95 3.73
C PRO A 6 -26.95 7.02 4.92
N VAL A 7 -27.98 6.62 5.67
CA VAL A 7 -27.84 5.66 6.78
C VAL A 7 -27.46 4.28 6.26
N GLY A 8 -28.06 3.81 5.17
CA GLY A 8 -27.71 2.53 4.55
C GLY A 8 -26.26 2.50 4.05
N LEU A 9 -25.79 3.58 3.43
CA LEU A 9 -24.39 3.71 3.00
C LEU A 9 -23.42 3.70 4.19
N LEU A 10 -23.73 4.45 5.26
CA LEU A 10 -22.90 4.50 6.46
C LEU A 10 -22.76 3.12 7.11
N LEU A 11 -23.87 2.41 7.30
CA LEU A 11 -23.87 1.06 7.87
C LEU A 11 -23.07 0.08 7.02
N THR A 12 -23.22 0.14 5.69
CA THR A 12 -22.47 -0.70 4.76
C THR A 12 -20.97 -0.43 4.85
N ALA A 13 -20.55 0.83 4.92
CA ALA A 13 -19.15 1.20 5.07
C ALA A 13 -18.57 0.71 6.41
N LEU A 14 -19.29 0.90 7.51
CA LEU A 14 -18.89 0.45 8.85
C LEU A 14 -18.71 -1.07 8.92
N LEU A 15 -19.66 -1.83 8.36
CA LEU A 15 -19.58 -3.29 8.32
C LEU A 15 -18.38 -3.78 7.51
N ASN A 16 -18.11 -3.18 6.35
CA ASN A 16 -16.95 -3.54 5.53
C ASN A 16 -15.63 -3.21 6.24
N LEU A 17 -15.57 -2.07 6.92
CA LEU A 17 -14.38 -1.67 7.69
C LEU A 17 -14.13 -2.62 8.86
N TYR A 18 -15.17 -2.96 9.62
CA TYR A 18 -15.10 -3.94 10.70
C TYR A 18 -14.62 -5.30 10.19
N ALA A 19 -15.23 -5.79 9.10
CA ALA A 19 -14.86 -7.05 8.48
C ALA A 19 -13.41 -7.07 7.99
N PHE A 20 -12.92 -5.96 7.44
CA PHE A 20 -11.53 -5.83 7.00
C PHE A 20 -10.54 -5.97 8.17
N PHE A 21 -10.76 -5.25 9.27
CA PHE A 21 -9.88 -5.32 10.45
C PHE A 21 -9.91 -6.66 11.19
N HIS A 22 -10.99 -7.43 11.04
CA HIS A 22 -11.12 -8.76 11.65
C HIS A 22 -10.62 -9.90 10.74
N ARG A 23 -10.10 -9.60 9.53
CA ARG A 23 -9.47 -10.63 8.71
C ARG A 23 -8.16 -11.08 9.35
N ARG A 24 -7.92 -12.39 9.30
CA ARG A 24 -6.64 -12.99 9.67
C ARG A 24 -5.52 -12.39 8.82
N SER A 25 -4.44 -11.94 9.46
CA SER A 25 -3.27 -11.33 8.81
C SER A 25 -2.25 -12.36 8.32
N ASP A 26 -2.34 -13.61 8.80
CA ASP A 26 -1.44 -14.72 8.53
C ASP A 26 -1.76 -15.50 7.24
N ILE A 27 -2.88 -15.21 6.58
CA ILE A 27 -3.31 -15.93 5.35
C ILE A 27 -2.77 -15.31 4.05
N TRP A 28 -2.05 -14.18 4.12
CA TRP A 28 -1.64 -13.39 2.95
C TRP A 28 -0.24 -13.73 2.42
N TRP A 29 0.35 -14.84 2.89
CA TRP A 29 1.61 -15.33 2.34
C TRP A 29 1.44 -15.71 0.88
N THR A 30 2.42 -15.32 0.05
CA THR A 30 2.46 -15.77 -1.34
C THR A 30 2.64 -17.29 -1.36
N PRO A 31 1.78 -18.06 -2.03
CA PRO A 31 1.96 -19.51 -2.13
C PRO A 31 3.33 -19.85 -2.70
N LEU A 32 3.99 -20.87 -2.13
CA LEU A 32 5.37 -21.25 -2.50
C LEU A 32 5.60 -21.42 -4.02
N PRO A 33 4.67 -22.01 -4.80
CA PRO A 33 4.84 -22.12 -6.26
C PRO A 33 4.84 -20.78 -7.02
N LYS A 34 4.40 -19.70 -6.38
CA LYS A 34 4.39 -18.33 -6.92
C LYS A 34 5.48 -17.45 -6.28
N ALA A 35 6.37 -18.03 -5.48
CA ALA A 35 7.47 -17.31 -4.87
C ALA A 35 8.38 -16.73 -5.96
N VAL A 36 8.72 -15.45 -5.82
CA VAL A 36 9.56 -14.75 -6.79
C VAL A 36 11.02 -15.16 -6.54
N PRO A 37 11.79 -15.51 -7.59
CA PRO A 37 13.22 -15.79 -7.44
C PRO A 37 13.96 -14.61 -6.80
N VAL A 38 15.02 -14.89 -6.03
CA VAL A 38 15.87 -13.83 -5.43
C VAL A 38 16.35 -12.89 -6.54
N ALA A 39 16.78 -13.42 -7.68
CA ALA A 39 17.23 -12.67 -8.86
C ALA A 39 16.18 -11.72 -9.47
N ALA A 40 14.89 -11.87 -9.15
CA ALA A 40 13.80 -10.98 -9.60
C ALA A 40 13.20 -10.12 -8.47
N SER A 41 13.63 -10.31 -7.21
CA SER A 41 13.00 -9.68 -6.04
C SER A 41 13.68 -8.39 -5.57
N GLY A 42 14.66 -7.87 -6.31
CA GLY A 42 15.55 -6.79 -5.83
C GLY A 42 14.87 -5.42 -5.70
N ASP A 43 13.74 -5.24 -6.36
CA ASP A 43 12.86 -4.08 -6.21
C ASP A 43 12.07 -4.10 -4.89
N ARG A 44 11.92 -5.26 -4.24
CA ARG A 44 11.07 -5.47 -3.06
C ARG A 44 11.85 -5.86 -1.81
N VAL A 45 12.86 -6.72 -1.96
CA VAL A 45 13.62 -7.30 -0.86
C VAL A 45 15.08 -7.49 -1.26
N GLU A 46 15.96 -7.11 -0.35
CA GLU A 46 17.37 -7.48 -0.38
C GLU A 46 17.70 -8.34 0.84
N ILE A 47 18.54 -9.35 0.63
CA ILE A 47 18.95 -10.29 1.67
C ILE A 47 20.46 -10.14 1.81
N PHE A 48 20.92 -9.95 3.04
CA PHE A 48 22.33 -9.80 3.37
C PHE A 48 22.77 -10.95 4.25
N ALA A 49 23.94 -11.52 3.96
CA ALA A 49 24.63 -12.46 4.83
C ALA A 49 25.96 -11.84 5.26
N ARG A 50 26.15 -11.66 6.57
CA ARG A 50 27.32 -10.99 7.18
C ARG A 50 27.63 -9.63 6.52
N GLY A 51 26.58 -8.86 6.23
CA GLY A 51 26.68 -7.53 5.62
C GLY A 51 26.92 -7.51 4.10
N THR A 52 27.00 -8.66 3.42
CA THR A 52 27.13 -8.74 1.96
C THR A 52 25.81 -9.17 1.32
N ASP A 53 25.40 -8.54 0.21
CA ASP A 53 24.19 -8.93 -0.53
C ASP A 53 24.30 -10.38 -1.01
N LEU A 54 23.25 -11.16 -0.74
CA LEU A 54 23.13 -12.56 -1.14
C LEU A 54 23.25 -12.74 -2.66
N ARG A 55 22.77 -11.79 -3.47
CA ARG A 55 22.92 -11.83 -4.93
C ARG A 55 24.39 -11.80 -5.33
N THR A 56 25.16 -10.90 -4.75
CA THR A 56 26.61 -10.82 -5.00
C THR A 56 27.31 -12.11 -4.57
N LEU A 57 26.88 -12.73 -3.48
CA LEU A 57 27.42 -14.01 -3.03
C LEU A 57 27.04 -15.16 -3.98
N LEU A 58 25.83 -15.16 -4.52
CA LEU A 58 25.36 -16.13 -5.52
C LEU A 58 26.14 -15.98 -6.84
N ASP A 59 26.26 -14.75 -7.34
CA ASP A 59 26.99 -14.44 -8.58
C ASP A 59 28.48 -14.80 -8.46
N ALA A 60 29.07 -14.61 -7.27
CA ALA A 60 30.44 -15.00 -6.99
C ALA A 60 30.63 -16.51 -6.71
N GLY A 61 29.57 -17.33 -6.78
CA GLY A 61 29.62 -18.77 -6.50
C GLY A 61 30.02 -19.12 -5.05
N ARG A 62 29.79 -18.19 -4.11
CA ARG A 62 30.16 -18.32 -2.69
C ARG A 62 29.07 -18.91 -1.81
N VAL A 63 27.86 -19.06 -2.35
CA VAL A 63 26.74 -19.73 -1.68
C VAL A 63 26.73 -21.21 -2.03
N ARG A 64 26.64 -22.07 -1.02
CA ARG A 64 26.54 -23.53 -1.18
C ARG A 64 25.43 -24.07 -0.29
N VAL A 65 24.73 -25.08 -0.78
CA VAL A 65 23.80 -25.88 0.03
C VAL A 65 24.58 -27.12 0.48
N THR A 66 24.84 -27.25 1.77
CA THR A 66 25.49 -28.43 2.37
C THR A 66 24.47 -29.27 3.13
N GLY A 67 24.54 -30.59 2.98
CA GLY A 67 23.74 -31.54 3.77
C GLY A 67 24.35 -31.85 5.14
N ASP A 68 25.63 -31.51 5.34
CA ASP A 68 26.37 -31.77 6.57
C ASP A 68 26.55 -30.47 7.38
N PRO A 69 26.28 -30.45 8.71
CA PRO A 69 26.57 -29.31 9.56
C PRO A 69 28.09 -29.14 9.71
N GLY A 70 28.65 -28.13 9.02
CA GLY A 70 30.09 -27.85 9.02
C GLY A 70 30.41 -26.36 8.96
N ALA A 71 31.70 -26.03 9.12
CA ALA A 71 32.21 -24.66 9.20
C ALA A 71 31.66 -23.76 8.07
N GLY A 72 31.08 -22.60 8.46
CA GLY A 72 30.42 -21.68 7.53
C GLY A 72 28.90 -21.57 7.70
N VAL A 73 28.31 -22.20 8.73
CA VAL A 73 26.90 -22.01 9.10
C VAL A 73 26.63 -20.52 9.38
N LEU A 74 25.64 -19.97 8.70
CA LEU A 74 25.08 -18.65 9.00
C LEU A 74 24.12 -18.79 10.19
N ALA A 75 24.36 -18.01 11.24
CA ALA A 75 23.37 -17.86 12.30
C ALA A 75 22.19 -17.00 11.82
N ALA A 76 21.05 -17.07 12.50
CA ALA A 76 19.92 -16.18 12.21
C ALA A 76 20.33 -14.69 12.27
N ASP A 77 21.22 -14.34 13.21
CA ASP A 77 21.73 -12.98 13.38
C ASP A 77 22.70 -12.53 12.27
N ASP A 78 23.29 -13.48 11.54
CA ASP A 78 24.17 -13.20 10.39
C ASP A 78 23.37 -12.81 9.15
N VAL A 79 22.05 -13.11 9.11
CA VAL A 79 21.18 -12.87 7.96
C VAL A 79 20.27 -11.69 8.25
N ARG A 80 20.32 -10.68 7.38
CA ARG A 80 19.44 -9.51 7.46
C ARG A 80 18.59 -9.40 6.21
N ILE A 81 17.35 -8.97 6.38
CA ILE A 81 16.43 -8.72 5.28
C ILE A 81 16.10 -7.23 5.27
N ARG A 82 16.31 -6.57 4.13
CA ARG A 82 15.89 -5.20 3.89
C ARG A 82 14.68 -5.22 2.98
N PHE A 83 13.54 -4.79 3.52
CA PHE A 83 12.30 -4.63 2.75
C PHE A 83 12.26 -3.23 2.14
N ASN A 84 11.93 -3.15 0.86
CA ASN A 84 11.52 -1.89 0.26
C ASN A 84 10.16 -1.50 0.84
N ASN A 85 10.14 -0.45 1.65
CA ASN A 85 8.94 0.03 2.32
C ASN A 85 8.16 1.07 1.51
N TRP A 86 8.53 1.32 0.24
CA TRP A 86 7.88 2.33 -0.58
C TRP A 86 6.37 2.10 -0.74
N ASP A 87 5.94 0.85 -0.90
CA ASP A 87 4.51 0.52 -0.98
C ASP A 87 3.77 0.88 0.31
N ARG A 88 4.43 0.72 1.48
CA ARG A 88 3.89 1.14 2.77
C ARG A 88 3.81 2.65 2.87
N VAL A 89 4.88 3.37 2.52
CA VAL A 89 4.89 4.85 2.51
C VAL A 89 3.78 5.39 1.61
N ARG A 90 3.61 4.80 0.43
CA ARG A 90 2.53 5.15 -0.51
C ARG A 90 1.15 4.86 0.07
N ALA A 91 0.96 3.71 0.72
CA ALA A 91 -0.31 3.36 1.35
C ALA A 91 -0.66 4.31 2.51
N GLU A 92 0.34 4.71 3.31
CA GLU A 92 0.19 5.70 4.38
C GLU A 92 -0.21 7.10 3.84
N GLN A 93 0.18 7.44 2.61
CA GLN A 93 -0.22 8.67 1.93
C GLN A 93 -1.60 8.60 1.25
N ALA A 94 -2.19 7.41 1.09
CA ALA A 94 -3.44 7.22 0.34
C ALA A 94 -4.61 8.08 0.86
N PRO A 95 -4.86 8.24 2.18
CA PRO A 95 -5.95 9.09 2.67
C PRO A 95 -5.80 10.55 2.26
N LEU A 96 -4.58 11.08 2.28
CA LEU A 96 -4.28 12.45 1.84
C LEU A 96 -4.51 12.61 0.34
N LEU A 97 -4.09 11.63 -0.47
CA LEU A 97 -4.32 11.64 -1.92
C LEU A 97 -5.82 11.59 -2.26
N VAL A 98 -6.62 10.80 -1.52
CA VAL A 98 -8.08 10.76 -1.66
C VAL A 98 -8.70 12.12 -1.31
N LEU A 99 -8.25 12.75 -0.22
CA LEU A 99 -8.70 14.08 0.17
C LEU A 99 -8.37 15.11 -0.92
N TYR A 100 -7.14 15.09 -1.45
CA TYR A 100 -6.75 15.98 -2.56
C TYR A 100 -7.61 15.73 -3.80
N GLY A 101 -7.82 14.48 -4.21
CA GLY A 101 -8.70 14.14 -5.32
C GLY A 101 -10.13 14.65 -5.12
N PHE A 102 -10.69 14.50 -3.91
CA PHE A 102 -11.99 15.05 -3.55
C PHE A 102 -12.03 16.58 -3.67
N THR A 103 -11.04 17.28 -3.10
CA THR A 103 -10.99 18.76 -3.14
C THR A 103 -10.86 19.30 -4.56
N ILE A 104 -10.05 18.66 -5.41
CA ILE A 104 -9.94 19.02 -6.83
C ILE A 104 -11.27 18.81 -7.55
N GLY A 105 -11.92 17.66 -7.34
CA GLY A 105 -13.24 17.37 -7.92
C GLY A 105 -14.28 18.41 -7.50
N ALA A 106 -14.36 18.72 -6.21
CA ALA A 106 -15.26 19.74 -5.67
C ALA A 106 -14.99 21.12 -6.28
N ALA A 107 -13.72 21.52 -6.38
CA ALA A 107 -13.33 22.80 -6.98
C ALA A 107 -13.73 22.87 -8.46
N LEU A 108 -13.49 21.82 -9.24
CA LEU A 108 -13.88 21.76 -10.66
C LEU A 108 -15.39 21.87 -10.84
N VAL A 109 -16.18 21.22 -9.99
CA VAL A 109 -17.66 21.33 -10.02
C VAL A 109 -18.09 22.76 -9.73
N LEU A 110 -17.52 23.40 -8.70
CA LEU A 110 -17.81 24.79 -8.36
C LEU A 110 -17.45 25.74 -9.51
N VAL A 111 -16.28 25.58 -10.13
CA VAL A 111 -15.87 26.36 -11.31
C VAL A 111 -16.86 26.16 -12.46
N GLY A 112 -17.23 24.92 -12.76
CA GLY A 112 -18.23 24.61 -13.79
C GLY A 112 -19.59 25.29 -13.53
N LEU A 113 -20.06 25.26 -12.29
CA LEU A 113 -21.31 25.93 -11.89
C LEU A 113 -21.23 27.46 -12.02
N THR A 114 -20.08 28.05 -11.70
CA THR A 114 -19.88 29.51 -11.87
C THR A 114 -19.87 29.93 -13.34
N LEU A 115 -19.18 29.16 -14.20
CA LEU A 115 -19.10 29.43 -15.63
C LEU A 115 -20.43 29.23 -16.35
N THR A 116 -21.23 28.26 -15.94
CA THR A 116 -22.56 27.98 -16.53
C THR A 116 -23.67 28.89 -16.01
N GLY A 117 -23.38 29.82 -15.10
CA GLY A 117 -24.35 30.81 -14.61
C GLY A 117 -25.42 30.24 -13.68
N HIS A 118 -25.25 29.01 -13.18
CA HIS A 118 -26.14 28.40 -12.18
C HIS A 118 -25.95 28.96 -10.76
N VAL A 119 -25.13 30.00 -10.59
CA VAL A 119 -24.99 30.74 -9.33
C VAL A 119 -26.19 31.67 -9.19
N PRO A 120 -26.99 31.58 -8.09
CA PRO A 120 -28.12 32.46 -7.88
C PRO A 120 -27.64 33.92 -7.80
N LYS A 121 -27.95 34.70 -8.84
CA LYS A 121 -27.71 36.15 -8.84
C LYS A 121 -28.55 36.77 -7.73
N ARG A 122 -27.91 37.37 -6.72
CA ARG A 122 -28.61 38.20 -5.72
C ARG A 122 -29.32 39.33 -6.47
N ARG A 123 -30.65 39.37 -6.40
CA ARG A 123 -31.43 40.53 -6.88
C ARG A 123 -31.11 41.72 -5.96
N PRO A 124 -30.68 42.88 -6.50
CA PRO A 124 -30.54 44.06 -5.68
C PRO A 124 -31.92 44.47 -5.15
N SER A 125 -32.00 44.73 -3.83
CA SER A 125 -33.17 45.28 -3.18
C SER A 125 -33.30 46.74 -3.59
N THR A 126 -34.18 47.04 -4.55
CA THR A 126 -34.61 48.42 -4.81
C THR A 126 -35.64 48.81 -3.76
N ALA A 127 -35.24 49.77 -2.92
CA ALA A 127 -36.12 50.54 -2.05
C ALA A 127 -37.04 51.47 -2.85
#